data_AF-A0A920Q9X5-F1
#
_entry.id   AF-A0A920Q9X5-F1
#
_cell.length_a   1.000
_cell.length_b   1.000
_cell.length_c   1.000
_cell.angle_alpha   90.00
_cell.angle_beta   90.00
_cell.angle_gamma   90.00
#
_symmetry.space_group_name_H-M   'P 1'
#
loop_
_entity.id
_entity.type
_entity.pdbx_description
1 polymer ?
#
loop_
_entity_poly.entity_id
_entity_poly.type
_entity_poly.pdbx_seq_one_letter_code
_entity_poly.pdbx_strand_id
1 'polypeptide(L)'
;MTFDQRIAWFSERGMIMMFLWENRFLNPQISEQQQTIKSSGLLGKTVMIVQEEYFPKFENELPKGMYFPIPLSREIKQGEKFSKELALQFHYDFINVDKKQQWSLRKKKITGKVLSLFKSNLFFEELTGRYFVEYWSDARWDKCYLECAITPMLALAIDSVPEGILLQLNNKKSDLIFLNSFRMDKNERCFVQTKNFGEVLLADSPGFLAARSS
;
A
#
# COMPACT_ATOMS: atom_id res chain seq x y z
N MET A 1 8.14 -25.67 1.42
CA MET A 1 7.17 -24.73 0.82
C MET A 1 7.94 -23.87 -0.17
N THR A 2 7.39 -23.54 -1.34
CA THR A 2 8.08 -22.67 -2.31
C THR A 2 8.10 -21.23 -1.81
N PHE A 3 8.98 -20.39 -2.39
CA PHE A 3 9.00 -18.94 -2.11
C PHE A 3 7.61 -18.32 -2.32
N ASP A 4 6.94 -18.64 -3.43
CA ASP A 4 5.65 -18.06 -3.80
C ASP A 4 4.55 -18.44 -2.79
N GLN A 5 4.54 -19.71 -2.37
CA GLN A 5 3.65 -20.18 -1.31
C GLN A 5 3.94 -19.48 0.02
N ARG A 6 5.21 -19.21 0.35
CA ARG A 6 5.59 -18.46 1.56
C ARG A 6 5.13 -17.01 1.50
N ILE A 7 5.23 -16.36 0.34
CA ILE A 7 4.75 -14.98 0.15
C ILE A 7 3.22 -14.90 0.28
N ALA A 8 2.48 -15.86 -0.28
CA ALA A 8 1.04 -15.96 -0.09
C ALA A 8 0.67 -16.13 1.39
N TRP A 9 1.37 -17.04 2.09
CA TRP A 9 1.19 -17.29 3.52
C TRP A 9 1.39 -16.02 4.38
N PHE A 10 2.37 -15.18 4.04
CA PHE A 10 2.57 -13.87 4.70
C PHE A 10 1.44 -12.89 4.40
N SER A 11 0.99 -12.84 3.14
CA SER A 11 -0.10 -11.96 2.71
C SER A 11 -1.39 -12.20 3.49
N GLU A 12 -1.77 -13.47 3.66
CA GLU A 12 -2.96 -13.89 4.41
C GLU A 12 -2.93 -13.41 5.87
N ARG A 13 -1.73 -13.20 6.42
CA ARG A 13 -1.50 -12.70 7.78
C ARG A 13 -1.34 -11.18 7.85
N GLY A 14 -1.51 -10.48 6.73
CA GLY A 14 -1.32 -9.03 6.65
C GLY A 14 0.13 -8.60 6.78
N MET A 15 1.08 -9.47 6.42
CA MET A 15 2.51 -9.20 6.42
C MET A 15 3.00 -9.08 4.98
N ILE A 16 3.74 -8.01 4.68
CA ILE A 16 4.31 -7.78 3.34
C ILE A 16 5.84 -7.75 3.46
N MET A 17 6.50 -8.72 2.83
CA MET A 17 7.97 -8.79 2.81
C MET A 17 8.50 -7.86 1.71
N MET A 18 9.20 -6.79 2.07
CA MET A 18 9.73 -5.81 1.13
C MET A 18 11.24 -5.98 0.93
N PHE A 19 11.67 -6.02 -0.33
CA PHE A 19 13.06 -6.26 -0.71
C PHE A 19 13.64 -5.01 -1.38
N LEU A 20 14.64 -4.38 -0.76
CA LEU A 20 15.35 -3.27 -1.38
C LEU A 20 16.27 -3.80 -2.48
N TRP A 21 16.00 -3.41 -3.72
CA TRP A 21 16.87 -3.65 -4.87
C TRP A 21 17.27 -2.32 -5.47
N GLU A 22 18.58 -2.08 -5.60
CA GLU A 22 19.14 -0.77 -5.95
C GLU A 22 18.60 0.33 -5.02
N ASN A 23 17.70 1.17 -5.53
CA ASN A 23 17.10 2.29 -4.82
C ASN A 23 15.56 2.16 -4.68
N ARG A 24 14.96 1.00 -4.95
CA ARG A 24 13.50 0.78 -4.87
C ARG A 24 13.14 -0.47 -4.05
N PHE A 25 12.07 -0.35 -3.26
CA PHE A 25 11.51 -1.51 -2.57
C PHE A 25 10.58 -2.31 -3.47
N LEU A 26 10.85 -3.60 -3.58
CA LEU A 26 10.10 -4.58 -4.35
C LEU A 26 9.15 -5.38 -3.45
N ASN A 27 7.90 -5.52 -3.89
CA ASN A 27 6.86 -6.36 -3.30
C ASN A 27 6.79 -7.70 -4.07
N PRO A 28 7.12 -8.83 -3.44
CA PRO A 28 7.16 -10.14 -4.08
C PRO A 28 5.77 -10.71 -4.44
N GLN A 29 4.69 -10.01 -4.07
CA GLN A 29 3.33 -10.33 -4.52
C GLN A 29 3.07 -9.84 -5.95
N ILE A 30 3.89 -8.92 -6.46
CA ILE A 30 3.83 -8.42 -7.83
C ILE A 30 4.72 -9.30 -8.70
N SER A 31 4.13 -9.95 -9.70
CA SER A 31 4.80 -10.96 -10.53
C SER A 31 6.11 -10.46 -11.15
N GLU A 32 6.10 -9.25 -11.73
CA GLU A 32 7.29 -8.62 -12.32
C GLU A 32 8.39 -8.39 -11.27
N GLN A 33 8.03 -7.82 -10.13
CA GLN A 33 8.97 -7.55 -9.03
C GLN A 33 9.48 -8.84 -8.39
N GLN A 34 8.65 -9.87 -8.33
CA GLN A 34 9.02 -11.19 -7.85
C GLN A 34 10.08 -11.84 -8.73
N GLN A 35 9.96 -11.73 -10.06
CA GLN A 35 10.98 -12.21 -10.99
C GLN A 35 12.31 -11.50 -10.74
N THR A 36 12.30 -10.18 -10.57
CA THR A 36 13.49 -9.41 -10.20
C THR A 36 14.08 -9.87 -8.86
N ILE A 37 13.27 -10.14 -7.84
CA ILE A 37 13.75 -10.63 -6.54
C ILE A 37 14.43 -12.01 -6.70
N LYS A 38 13.84 -12.91 -7.50
CA LYS A 38 14.40 -14.25 -7.75
C LYS A 38 15.72 -14.18 -8.52
N SER A 39 15.88 -13.26 -9.46
CA SER A 39 17.09 -13.14 -10.29
C SER A 39 18.19 -12.24 -9.70
N SER A 40 17.88 -11.39 -8.71
CA SER A 40 18.80 -10.38 -8.16
C SER A 40 19.77 -10.88 -7.09
N GLY A 41 19.65 -12.14 -6.66
CA GLY A 41 20.48 -12.71 -5.59
C GLY A 41 20.11 -12.24 -4.17
N LEU A 42 19.00 -11.51 -4.01
CA LEU A 42 18.51 -11.03 -2.71
C LEU A 42 18.05 -12.18 -1.79
N LEU A 43 17.68 -13.33 -2.36
CA LEU A 43 17.22 -14.53 -1.65
C LEU A 43 18.36 -15.42 -1.14
N GLY A 44 19.36 -14.84 -0.48
CA GLY A 44 20.46 -15.60 0.12
C GLY A 44 20.01 -16.55 1.22
N LYS A 45 20.85 -17.54 1.58
CA LYS A 45 20.52 -18.60 2.56
C LYS A 45 19.86 -18.09 3.85
N THR A 46 20.44 -17.08 4.50
CA THR A 46 19.89 -16.54 5.76
C THR A 46 18.56 -15.79 5.55
N VAL A 47 18.37 -15.11 4.42
CA VAL A 47 17.11 -14.44 4.07
C VAL A 47 16.00 -15.47 3.89
N MET A 48 16.31 -16.62 3.30
CA MET A 48 15.37 -17.73 3.18
C MET A 48 15.05 -18.35 4.54
N ILE A 49 16.04 -18.62 5.40
CA ILE A 49 15.81 -19.14 6.77
C ILE A 49 14.93 -18.19 7.58
N VAL A 50 15.18 -16.88 7.50
CA VAL A 50 14.35 -15.85 8.15
C VAL A 50 12.88 -16.02 7.76
N GLN A 51 12.60 -16.12 6.46
CA GLN A 51 11.23 -16.22 5.95
C GLN A 51 10.59 -17.60 6.19
N GLU A 52 11.35 -18.68 6.07
CA GLU A 52 10.83 -20.05 6.06
C GLU A 52 10.73 -20.66 7.45
N GLU A 53 11.59 -20.25 8.38
CA GLU A 53 11.70 -20.84 9.71
C GLU A 53 11.43 -19.85 10.82
N TYR A 54 12.08 -18.68 10.80
CA TYR A 54 12.00 -17.77 11.94
C TYR A 54 10.67 -17.03 12.02
N PHE A 55 10.29 -16.29 10.98
CA PHE A 55 9.01 -15.58 10.95
C PHE A 55 7.81 -16.48 11.30
N PRO A 56 7.68 -17.70 10.73
CA PRO A 56 6.57 -18.59 11.06
C PRO A 56 6.50 -19.01 12.54
N LYS A 57 7.64 -19.14 13.22
CA LYS A 57 7.68 -19.48 14.66
C LYS A 57 7.10 -18.39 15.55
N PHE A 58 7.13 -17.13 15.08
CA PHE A 58 6.66 -15.96 15.81
C PHE A 58 5.38 -15.37 15.21
N GLU A 59 4.64 -16.13 14.38
CA GLU A 59 3.52 -15.58 13.60
C GLU A 59 2.47 -14.89 14.47
N ASN A 60 2.16 -15.45 15.64
CA ASN A 60 1.13 -14.95 16.54
C ASN A 60 1.59 -13.73 17.35
N GLU A 61 2.87 -13.40 17.30
CA GLU A 61 3.48 -12.31 18.06
C GLU A 61 3.80 -11.09 17.19
N LEU A 62 3.88 -11.28 15.88
CA LEU A 62 4.26 -10.26 14.91
C LEU A 62 3.02 -9.50 14.42
N PRO A 63 3.01 -8.15 14.50
CA PRO A 63 1.91 -7.36 13.98
C PRO A 63 1.82 -7.41 12.46
N LYS A 64 0.67 -6.99 11.93
CA LYS A 64 0.52 -6.66 10.51
C LYS A 64 1.47 -5.53 10.11
N GLY A 65 1.85 -5.48 8.84
CA GLY A 65 2.68 -4.41 8.30
C GLY A 65 3.69 -4.90 7.29
N MET A 66 4.67 -4.05 7.01
CA MET A 66 5.78 -4.35 6.12
C MET A 66 6.99 -4.80 6.92
N TYR A 67 7.68 -5.81 6.43
CA TYR A 67 8.89 -6.37 7.03
C TYR A 67 10.03 -6.40 6.03
N PHE A 68 11.25 -6.17 6.50
CA PHE A 68 12.45 -6.08 5.65
C PHE A 68 13.42 -7.22 5.98
N PRO A 69 13.30 -8.38 5.31
CA PRO A 69 14.05 -9.58 5.69
C PRO A 69 15.56 -9.49 5.40
N ILE A 70 15.98 -8.67 4.44
CA ILE A 70 17.40 -8.49 4.11
C ILE A 70 18.18 -7.88 5.29
N PRO A 71 17.87 -6.68 5.80
CA PRO A 71 18.61 -6.11 6.92
C PRO A 71 18.51 -6.99 8.17
N LEU A 72 17.34 -7.57 8.46
CA LEU A 72 17.18 -8.55 9.54
C LEU A 72 18.13 -9.75 9.41
N SER A 73 18.31 -10.28 8.20
CA SER A 73 19.25 -11.37 7.96
C SER A 73 20.71 -10.98 8.18
N ARG A 74 21.05 -9.69 8.06
CA ARG A 74 22.41 -9.19 8.31
C ARG A 74 22.73 -9.19 9.79
N GLU A 75 21.82 -8.72 10.64
CA GLU A 75 21.96 -8.78 12.10
C GLU A 75 22.17 -10.22 12.57
N ILE A 76 21.38 -11.17 12.05
CA ILE A 76 21.49 -12.58 12.41
C ILE A 76 22.84 -13.17 11.97
N LYS A 77 23.37 -12.78 10.81
CA LYS A 77 24.72 -13.18 10.38
C LYS A 77 25.82 -12.62 11.28
N GLN A 78 25.58 -11.49 11.93
CA GLN A 78 26.51 -10.87 12.88
C GLN A 78 26.43 -11.49 14.28
N GLY A 79 25.53 -12.45 14.50
CA GLY A 79 25.43 -13.22 15.74
C GLY A 79 24.16 -12.95 16.54
N GLU A 80 23.31 -12.01 16.11
CA GLU A 80 22.05 -11.74 16.79
C GLU A 80 21.09 -12.94 16.68
N LYS A 81 20.44 -13.27 17.79
CA LYS A 81 19.40 -14.30 17.78
C LYS A 81 18.10 -13.69 17.27
N PHE A 82 17.40 -14.39 16.39
CA PHE A 82 16.07 -13.96 15.98
C PHE A 82 15.14 -13.88 17.20
N SER A 83 14.49 -12.73 17.38
CA SER A 83 13.42 -12.51 18.33
C SER A 83 12.35 -11.60 17.73
N LYS A 84 11.21 -11.50 18.41
CA LYS A 84 10.16 -10.53 18.06
C LYS A 84 10.70 -9.10 18.05
N GLU A 85 11.48 -8.73 19.06
CA GLU A 85 12.04 -7.39 19.21
C GLU A 85 12.95 -7.04 18.04
N LEU A 86 13.81 -7.98 17.63
CA LEU A 86 14.68 -7.80 16.47
C LEU A 86 13.86 -7.65 15.18
N ALA A 87 12.83 -8.47 14.98
CA ALA A 87 11.94 -8.36 13.82
C ALA A 87 11.22 -6.99 13.79
N LEU A 88 10.81 -6.47 14.95
CA LEU A 88 10.13 -5.17 15.07
C LEU A 88 11.05 -3.96 14.79
N GLN A 89 12.37 -4.12 14.88
CA GLN A 89 13.31 -3.08 14.42
C GLN A 89 13.27 -2.91 12.90
N PHE A 90 12.90 -3.96 12.17
CA PHE A 90 12.78 -3.99 10.71
C PHE A 90 11.32 -4.15 10.26
N HIS A 91 10.42 -3.50 10.99
CA HIS A 91 8.98 -3.45 10.74
C HIS A 91 8.51 -2.01 10.52
N TYR A 92 7.54 -1.86 9.62
CA TYR A 92 6.85 -0.60 9.39
C TYR A 92 5.33 -0.81 9.32
N ASP A 93 4.60 -0.01 10.10
CA ASP A 93 3.14 -0.05 10.17
C ASP A 93 2.50 0.47 8.87
N PHE A 94 1.32 -0.04 8.54
CA PHE A 94 0.53 0.58 7.48
C PHE A 94 0.07 1.99 7.86
N ILE A 95 0.04 2.86 6.86
CA ILE A 95 -0.61 4.17 7.00
C ILE A 95 -2.12 3.94 7.04
N ASN A 96 -2.76 4.31 8.12
CA ASN A 96 -4.18 4.10 8.33
C ASN A 96 -4.99 5.26 7.75
N VAL A 97 -6.03 4.95 6.96
CA VAL A 97 -7.03 5.91 6.49
C VAL A 97 -8.39 5.49 7.04
N ASP A 98 -8.93 6.28 7.95
CA ASP A 98 -10.17 5.93 8.66
C ASP A 98 -11.44 6.27 7.84
N LYS A 99 -12.62 5.92 8.38
CA LYS A 99 -13.91 6.16 7.73
C LYS A 99 -14.24 7.65 7.51
N LYS A 100 -13.54 8.56 8.18
CA LYS A 100 -13.65 10.02 8.04
C LYS A 100 -12.51 10.59 7.19
N GLN A 101 -11.78 9.73 6.48
CA GLN A 101 -10.60 10.06 5.68
C GLN A 101 -9.47 10.73 6.48
N GLN A 102 -9.37 10.45 7.78
CA GLN A 102 -8.23 10.89 8.58
C GLN A 102 -7.08 9.91 8.43
N TRP A 103 -5.90 10.46 8.16
CA TRP A 103 -4.67 9.69 7.97
C TRP A 103 -3.89 9.62 9.27
N SER A 104 -3.37 8.44 9.59
CA SER A 104 -2.52 8.27 10.77
C SER A 104 -1.47 7.19 10.57
N LEU A 105 -0.35 7.32 11.27
CA LEU A 105 0.68 6.30 11.38
C LEU A 105 1.03 6.15 12.86
N ARG A 106 1.05 4.91 13.37
CA ARG A 106 1.31 4.63 14.80
C ARG A 106 0.42 5.48 15.74
N LYS A 107 -0.87 5.59 15.39
CA LYS A 107 -1.88 6.40 16.10
C LYS A 107 -1.61 7.92 16.13
N LYS A 108 -0.59 8.41 15.42
CA LYS A 108 -0.32 9.84 15.24
C LYS A 108 -0.97 10.31 13.94
N LYS A 109 -1.76 11.38 14.02
CA LYS A 109 -2.40 11.98 12.85
C LYS A 109 -1.36 12.55 11.90
N ILE A 110 -1.56 12.32 10.61
CA ILE A 110 -0.77 12.91 9.53
C ILE A 110 -1.58 14.06 8.95
N THR A 111 -1.04 15.28 9.03
CA THR A 111 -1.73 16.51 8.59
C THR A 111 -0.75 17.46 7.87
N GLY A 112 -1.27 18.58 7.36
CA GLY A 112 -0.46 19.65 6.77
C GLY A 112 0.40 19.20 5.60
N LYS A 113 1.66 19.65 5.57
CA LYS A 113 2.61 19.40 4.47
C LYS A 113 2.89 17.91 4.25
N VAL A 114 2.99 17.12 5.32
CA VAL A 114 3.23 15.67 5.22
C VAL A 114 2.05 14.97 4.53
N LEU A 115 0.82 15.30 4.92
CA LEU A 115 -0.37 14.76 4.27
C LEU A 115 -0.43 15.17 2.79
N SER A 116 -0.11 16.42 2.48
CA SER A 116 -0.08 16.90 1.09
C SER A 116 0.97 16.16 0.24
N LEU A 117 2.14 15.87 0.82
CA LEU A 117 3.19 15.09 0.17
C LEU A 117 2.69 13.67 -0.09
N PHE A 118 2.10 13.02 0.90
CA PHE A 118 1.59 11.65 0.78
C PHE A 118 0.48 11.56 -0.26
N LYS A 119 -0.49 12.47 -0.25
CA LYS A 119 -1.55 12.53 -1.27
C LYS A 119 -1.00 12.72 -2.68
N SER A 120 -0.03 13.62 -2.86
CA SER A 120 0.58 13.85 -4.19
C SER A 120 1.36 12.64 -4.72
N ASN A 121 1.76 11.74 -3.82
CA ASN A 121 2.51 10.53 -4.11
C ASN A 121 1.69 9.26 -3.81
N LEU A 122 0.36 9.36 -3.91
CA LEU A 122 -0.57 8.26 -3.68
C LEU A 122 -0.82 7.50 -4.98
N PHE A 123 -0.67 6.18 -4.90
CA PHE A 123 -0.82 5.24 -6.00
C PHE A 123 -1.65 4.03 -5.58
N PHE A 124 -2.04 3.23 -6.56
CA PHE A 124 -2.79 2.00 -6.38
C PHE A 124 -2.06 0.85 -7.07
N GLU A 125 -2.04 -0.31 -6.42
CA GLU A 125 -1.43 -1.53 -6.92
C GLU A 125 -2.52 -2.57 -7.18
N GLU A 126 -2.92 -2.72 -8.45
CA GLU A 126 -4.07 -3.53 -8.86
C GLU A 126 -3.99 -4.98 -8.39
N LEU A 127 -2.83 -5.62 -8.56
CA LEU A 127 -2.64 -7.03 -8.22
C LEU A 127 -2.85 -7.34 -6.73
N THR A 128 -2.61 -6.36 -5.84
CA THR A 128 -2.83 -6.52 -4.40
C THR A 128 -4.08 -5.81 -3.90
N GLY A 129 -4.72 -4.98 -4.74
CA GLY A 129 -5.84 -4.11 -4.37
C GLY A 129 -5.47 -3.07 -3.32
N ARG A 130 -4.19 -2.72 -3.16
CA ARG A 130 -3.71 -1.84 -2.09
C ARG A 130 -3.32 -0.47 -2.61
N TYR A 131 -3.64 0.53 -1.81
CA TYR A 131 -3.06 1.86 -1.95
C TYR A 131 -1.70 1.93 -1.29
N PHE A 132 -0.80 2.71 -1.87
CA PHE A 132 0.51 2.98 -1.30
C PHE A 132 0.94 4.40 -1.59
N VAL A 133 1.86 4.89 -0.75
CA VAL A 133 2.57 6.13 -0.97
C VAL A 133 4.02 5.79 -1.32
N GLU A 134 4.55 6.38 -2.39
CA GLU A 134 5.95 6.19 -2.80
C GLU A 134 6.64 7.53 -3.03
N TYR A 135 7.73 7.80 -2.31
CA TYR A 135 8.45 9.07 -2.38
C TYR A 135 9.95 8.88 -2.21
N TRP A 136 10.73 9.82 -2.75
CA TRP A 136 12.18 9.82 -2.59
C TRP A 136 12.58 10.27 -1.18
N SER A 137 13.39 9.46 -0.49
CA SER A 137 13.94 9.71 0.84
C SER A 137 15.32 9.08 0.94
N ASP A 138 16.32 9.83 1.42
CA ASP A 138 17.66 9.32 1.73
C ASP A 138 18.27 8.40 0.66
N ALA A 139 18.26 8.89 -0.60
CA ALA A 139 18.79 8.20 -1.78
C ALA A 139 18.03 6.92 -2.22
N ARG A 140 16.79 6.72 -1.77
CA ARG A 140 15.91 5.63 -2.23
C ARG A 140 14.46 6.09 -2.38
N TRP A 141 13.68 5.34 -3.15
CA TRP A 141 12.23 5.42 -3.17
C TRP A 141 11.68 4.59 -2.02
N ASP A 142 11.17 5.27 -1.00
CA ASP A 142 10.45 4.64 0.09
C ASP A 142 9.03 4.30 -0.34
N LYS A 143 8.49 3.17 0.14
CA LYS A 143 7.14 2.69 -0.23
C LYS A 143 6.39 2.27 1.02
N CYS A 144 5.25 2.93 1.26
CA CYS A 144 4.42 2.67 2.43
C CYS A 144 3.00 2.28 2.00
N TYR A 145 2.58 1.06 2.32
CA TYR A 145 1.20 0.63 2.08
C TYR A 145 0.22 1.24 3.08
N LEU A 146 -1.02 1.40 2.61
CA LEU A 146 -2.12 1.89 3.40
C LEU A 146 -3.04 0.75 3.87
N GLU A 147 -3.64 0.95 5.03
CA GLU A 147 -4.79 0.20 5.53
C GLU A 147 -6.00 1.15 5.56
N CYS A 148 -6.95 0.89 4.67
CA CYS A 148 -8.01 1.82 4.34
C CYS A 148 -9.37 1.29 4.81
N ALA A 149 -10.02 2.03 5.72
CA ALA A 149 -11.43 1.80 6.03
C ALA A 149 -12.37 2.44 4.98
N ILE A 150 -11.84 3.37 4.19
CA ILE A 150 -12.44 3.96 2.99
C ILE A 150 -11.31 4.27 2.01
N THR A 151 -11.59 4.31 0.70
CA THR A 151 -10.60 4.72 -0.28
C THR A 151 -9.92 6.05 0.09
N PRO A 152 -8.58 6.15 -0.06
CA PRO A 152 -7.85 7.39 0.13
C PRO A 152 -7.96 8.34 -1.08
N MET A 153 -8.50 7.85 -2.20
CA MET A 153 -8.65 8.61 -3.44
C MET A 153 -9.98 9.37 -3.46
N LEU A 154 -9.90 10.66 -3.78
CA LEU A 154 -11.05 11.54 -3.88
C LEU A 154 -11.11 12.15 -5.27
N ALA A 155 -12.31 12.22 -5.84
CA ALA A 155 -12.56 13.11 -6.97
C ALA A 155 -12.69 14.55 -6.46
N LEU A 156 -11.97 15.45 -7.12
CA LEU A 156 -12.03 16.89 -6.91
C LEU A 156 -12.86 17.58 -7.99
N ALA A 157 -12.89 17.00 -9.19
CA ALA A 157 -13.72 17.44 -10.32
C ALA A 157 -14.06 16.26 -11.23
N ILE A 158 -15.11 16.44 -12.03
CA ILE A 158 -15.60 15.46 -12.99
C ILE A 158 -15.76 16.18 -14.34
N ASP A 159 -15.10 15.67 -15.36
CA ASP A 159 -15.13 16.20 -16.72
C ASP A 159 -15.69 15.15 -17.68
N SER A 160 -16.53 15.58 -18.62
CA SER A 160 -16.94 14.74 -19.75
C SER A 160 -15.96 14.93 -20.90
N VAL A 161 -15.34 13.85 -21.34
CA VAL A 161 -14.39 13.82 -22.46
C VAL A 161 -14.86 12.81 -23.52
N PRO A 162 -14.36 12.85 -24.77
CA PRO A 162 -14.79 11.91 -25.81
C PRO A 162 -14.63 10.43 -25.42
N GLU A 163 -13.63 10.12 -24.58
CA GLU A 163 -13.32 8.77 -24.11
C GLU A 163 -14.17 8.32 -22.91
N GLY A 164 -14.97 9.21 -22.32
CA GLY A 164 -15.84 8.90 -21.18
C GLY A 164 -15.86 9.99 -20.10
N ILE A 165 -16.00 9.56 -18.84
CA ILE A 165 -15.99 10.47 -17.69
C ILE A 165 -14.60 10.43 -17.04
N LEU A 166 -13.95 11.59 -16.98
CA LEU A 166 -12.62 11.79 -16.41
C LEU A 166 -12.76 12.41 -15.02
N LEU A 167 -12.10 11.83 -14.02
CA LEU A 167 -11.98 12.42 -12.68
C LEU A 167 -10.66 13.16 -12.55
N GLN A 168 -10.68 14.32 -11.91
CA GLN A 168 -9.48 14.93 -11.35
C GLN A 168 -9.34 14.49 -9.89
N LEU A 169 -8.20 13.92 -9.51
CA LEU A 169 -8.01 13.24 -8.23
C LEU A 169 -7.19 14.06 -7.23
N ASN A 170 -7.33 13.76 -5.94
CA ASN A 170 -6.58 14.42 -4.86
C ASN A 170 -5.06 14.22 -4.87
N ASN A 171 -4.54 13.34 -5.73
CA ASN A 171 -3.11 13.21 -6.03
C ASN A 171 -2.64 14.07 -7.22
N LYS A 172 -3.49 14.97 -7.72
CA LYS A 172 -3.26 15.86 -8.87
C LYS A 172 -3.15 15.15 -10.22
N LYS A 173 -3.61 13.90 -10.30
CA LYS A 173 -3.71 13.15 -11.55
C LYS A 173 -5.16 13.06 -12.00
N SER A 174 -5.35 12.65 -13.24
CA SER A 174 -6.68 12.37 -13.78
C SER A 174 -6.80 10.92 -14.18
N ASP A 175 -8.01 10.38 -14.11
CA ASP A 175 -8.27 9.00 -14.50
C ASP A 175 -9.70 8.78 -14.98
N LEU A 176 -9.86 7.84 -15.91
CA LEU A 176 -11.17 7.48 -16.45
C LEU A 176 -11.88 6.50 -15.52
N ILE A 177 -13.20 6.68 -15.38
CA ILE A 177 -14.03 5.79 -14.58
C ILE A 177 -14.57 4.62 -15.41
N PHE A 178 -14.92 3.54 -14.72
CA PHE A 178 -15.78 2.49 -15.26
C PHE A 178 -17.25 2.83 -14.99
N LEU A 179 -18.03 3.16 -16.03
CA LEU A 179 -19.42 3.63 -15.90
C LEU A 179 -20.38 2.65 -15.20
N ASN A 180 -20.06 1.37 -15.20
CA ASN A 180 -20.86 0.31 -14.56
C ASN A 180 -20.39 -0.02 -13.12
N SER A 181 -19.48 0.79 -12.55
CA SER A 181 -18.88 0.53 -11.23
C SER A 181 -19.38 1.44 -10.12
N PHE A 182 -20.39 2.28 -10.39
CA PHE A 182 -20.99 3.14 -9.38
C PHE A 182 -21.61 2.30 -8.26
N ARG A 183 -21.30 2.68 -7.03
CA ARG A 183 -21.98 2.14 -5.85
C ARG A 183 -22.16 3.22 -4.79
N MET A 184 -23.21 3.07 -4.00
CA MET A 184 -23.39 3.87 -2.78
C MET A 184 -23.22 2.97 -1.56
N ASP A 185 -22.65 3.51 -0.49
CA ASP A 185 -22.67 2.81 0.80
C ASP A 185 -23.87 3.25 1.67
N LYS A 186 -24.00 2.64 2.84
CA LYS A 186 -25.07 2.92 3.80
C LYS A 186 -25.09 4.34 4.37
N ASN A 187 -24.04 5.13 4.14
CA ASN A 187 -23.94 6.53 4.54
C ASN A 187 -24.13 7.46 3.32
N GLU A 188 -24.69 6.94 2.22
CA GLU A 188 -24.97 7.68 0.99
C GLU A 188 -23.72 8.26 0.32
N ARG A 189 -22.54 7.66 0.57
CA ARG A 189 -21.30 8.04 -0.11
C ARG A 189 -21.21 7.33 -1.44
N CYS A 190 -20.93 8.08 -2.51
CA CYS A 190 -20.87 7.57 -3.87
C CYS A 190 -19.43 7.24 -4.26
N PHE A 191 -19.21 6.01 -4.74
CA PHE A 191 -17.91 5.48 -5.15
C PHE A 191 -17.95 5.01 -6.60
N VAL A 192 -16.80 5.05 -7.24
CA VAL A 192 -16.61 4.51 -8.60
C VAL A 192 -15.21 3.91 -8.72
N GLN A 193 -15.04 2.90 -9.57
CA GLN A 193 -13.73 2.36 -9.92
C GLN A 193 -13.13 3.14 -11.08
N THR A 194 -11.82 3.33 -11.05
CA THR A 194 -11.05 3.97 -12.13
C THR A 194 -10.01 3.02 -12.69
N LYS A 195 -9.49 3.35 -13.88
CA LYS A 195 -8.56 2.50 -14.61
C LYS A 195 -7.24 2.23 -13.88
N ASN A 196 -6.70 3.22 -13.17
CA ASN A 196 -5.34 3.19 -12.60
C ASN A 196 -5.30 3.43 -11.09
N PHE A 197 -6.38 3.91 -10.47
CA PHE A 197 -6.40 4.32 -9.06
C PHE A 197 -7.44 3.58 -8.21
N GLY A 198 -7.97 2.47 -8.73
CA GLY A 198 -8.92 1.63 -8.01
C GLY A 198 -10.20 2.40 -7.67
N GLU A 199 -10.72 2.21 -6.46
CA GLU A 199 -11.92 2.90 -6.02
C GLU A 199 -11.66 4.37 -5.69
N VAL A 200 -12.56 5.26 -6.08
CA VAL A 200 -12.52 6.69 -5.79
C VAL A 200 -13.83 7.11 -5.15
N LEU A 201 -13.75 7.93 -4.10
CA LEU A 201 -14.91 8.59 -3.51
C LEU A 201 -15.24 9.84 -4.33
N LEU A 202 -16.44 9.86 -4.92
CA LEU A 202 -16.93 10.99 -5.72
C LEU A 202 -17.52 12.08 -4.83
N ALA A 203 -18.37 11.68 -3.89
CA ALA A 203 -19.20 12.57 -3.10
C ALA A 203 -19.49 11.96 -1.73
N ASP A 204 -19.43 12.79 -0.68
CA ASP A 204 -20.21 12.58 0.53
C ASP A 204 -21.49 13.43 0.47
N SER A 205 -22.58 12.95 1.07
CA SER A 205 -23.92 13.53 0.87
C SER A 205 -24.09 15.04 1.16
N PRO A 206 -23.21 15.75 1.91
CA PRO A 206 -23.30 17.20 2.02
C PRO A 206 -22.71 17.97 0.82
N GLY A 207 -21.85 17.37 0.01
CA GLY A 207 -21.02 18.06 -0.99
C GLY A 207 -21.56 18.06 -2.42
N PHE A 208 -22.52 17.19 -2.75
CA PHE A 208 -23.09 17.08 -4.09
C PHE A 208 -24.55 17.50 -4.11
N LEU A 209 -24.80 18.77 -4.41
CA LEU A 209 -26.04 19.16 -5.08
C LEU A 209 -25.82 18.90 -6.57
N ALA A 210 -26.55 17.93 -7.14
CA ALA A 210 -26.70 17.83 -8.58
C ALA A 210 -27.37 19.12 -9.06
N ALA A 211 -26.59 20.09 -9.51
CA ALA A 211 -27.12 21.25 -10.20
C ALA A 211 -27.76 20.74 -11.50
N ARG A 212 -29.09 20.66 -11.52
CA ARG A 212 -29.83 20.50 -12.77
C ARG A 212 -29.55 21.75 -13.59
N SER A 213 -28.79 21.59 -14.68
CA SER A 213 -28.78 22.55 -15.76
C SER A 213 -30.20 22.58 -16.36
N SER A 214 -30.91 23.66 -16.09
CA SER A 214 -32.16 24.06 -16.74
C SER A 214 -31.90 24.59 -18.14
#